data_AF-A0A920E3C6-F1
#
_entry.id   AF-A0A920E3C6-F1
#
_cell.length_a   1.000
_cell.length_b   1.000
_cell.length_c   1.000
_cell.angle_alpha   90.00
_cell.angle_beta   90.00
_cell.angle_gamma   90.00
#
_symmetry.space_group_name_H-M   'P 1'
#
loop_
_entity.id
_entity.type
_entity.pdbx_description
1 polymer ?
#
loop_
_entity_poly.entity_id
_entity_poly.type
_entity_poly.pdbx_seq_one_letter_code
_entity_poly.pdbx_strand_id
1 'polypeptide(L)' 'MAVRGARRRRGYERGFVLSDHADWPGLIQTVRDSGARKVYVTHGQSDVLARYLREVEGVDAEPLETLFEGESD' A
#
# COMPACT_ATOMS: atom_id res chain seq x y z
N MET A 1 -42.50 17.10 5.27
CA MET A 1 -41.33 16.58 4.52
C MET A 1 -40.18 16.09 5.44
N ALA A 2 -40.45 15.53 6.62
CA ALA A 2 -39.37 15.12 7.56
C ALA A 2 -39.02 13.61 7.50
N VAL A 3 -39.95 12.75 7.07
CA VAL A 3 -39.83 11.28 7.18
C VAL A 3 -38.90 10.65 6.13
N ARG A 4 -38.71 11.29 4.97
CA ARG A 4 -37.80 10.77 3.93
C ARG A 4 -36.32 10.91 4.29
N GLY A 5 -35.96 11.87 5.15
CA GLY A 5 -34.58 12.11 5.58
C GLY A 5 -34.03 11.02 6.49
N ALA A 6 -34.86 10.44 7.36
CA ALA A 6 -34.45 9.38 8.29
C ALA A 6 -34.15 8.06 7.56
N ARG A 7 -34.88 7.72 6.50
CA ARG A 7 -34.67 6.50 5.69
C ARG A 7 -33.37 6.54 4.88
N ARG A 8 -32.96 7.74 4.41
CA ARG A 8 -31.66 7.95 3.73
C ARG A 8 -30.46 7.83 4.67
N ARG A 9 -30.66 8.01 5.99
CA ARG A 9 -29.59 7.95 7.01
C ARG A 9 -29.37 6.56 7.61
N ARG A 10 -30.11 5.53 7.18
CA ARG A 10 -30.01 4.14 7.69
C ARG A 10 -29.02 3.25 6.92
N GLY A 11 -28.32 3.79 5.92
CA GLY A 11 -27.34 3.04 5.12
C GLY A 11 -25.94 2.93 5.73
N TYR A 12 -25.67 3.62 6.85
CA TYR A 12 -24.33 3.75 7.45
C TYR A 12 -24.02 2.74 8.55
N GLU A 13 -24.93 1.81 8.85
CA GLU A 13 -24.78 0.90 10.00
C GLU A 13 -23.66 -0.14 9.79
N ARG A 14 -23.17 -0.29 8.55
CA ARG A 14 -21.99 -1.09 8.20
C ARG A 14 -21.20 -0.39 7.09
N GLY A 15 -20.11 0.29 7.47
CA GLY A 15 -19.09 0.70 6.51
C GLY A 15 -18.39 -0.53 5.91
N PHE A 16 -17.74 -0.36 4.76
CA PHE A 16 -16.85 -1.39 4.21
C PHE A 16 -15.40 -1.03 4.57
N VAL A 17 -14.59 -2.04 4.87
CA VAL A 17 -13.15 -1.86 5.10
C VAL A 17 -12.51 -1.50 3.76
N LEU A 18 -11.74 -0.42 3.75
CA LEU A 18 -10.94 0.01 2.61
C LEU A 18 -9.50 0.14 3.09
N SER A 19 -8.58 -0.54 2.41
CA SER A 19 -7.15 -0.34 2.63
C SER A 19 -6.71 0.95 1.94
N ASP A 20 -5.82 1.68 2.58
CA ASP A 20 -5.13 2.85 2.07
C ASP A 20 -3.77 2.52 1.42
N HIS A 21 -3.38 1.25 1.41
CA HIS A 21 -2.13 0.78 0.80
C HIS A 21 -2.28 0.48 -0.69
N ALA A 22 -1.19 0.69 -1.43
CA ALA A 22 -1.07 0.18 -2.79
C ALA A 22 -1.00 -1.34 -2.81
N ASP A 23 -1.66 -1.95 -3.79
CA ASP A 23 -1.54 -3.37 -4.06
C ASP A 23 -0.24 -3.69 -4.81
N TRP A 24 0.04 -4.97 -5.01
CA TRP A 24 1.30 -5.43 -5.61
C TRP A 24 1.55 -4.88 -7.04
N PRO A 25 0.58 -4.92 -7.98
CA PRO A 25 0.75 -4.27 -9.28
C PRO A 25 0.97 -2.75 -9.16
N GLY A 26 0.24 -2.08 -8.26
CA GLY A 26 0.39 -0.65 -8.00
C GLY A 26 1.79 -0.27 -7.50
N LEU A 27 2.38 -1.08 -6.62
CA LEU A 27 3.75 -0.89 -6.15
C LEU A 27 4.77 -1.00 -7.28
N ILE A 28 4.70 -2.05 -8.11
CA ILE A 28 5.63 -2.24 -9.23
C ILE A 28 5.49 -1.10 -10.25
N GLN A 29 4.26 -0.74 -10.60
CA GLN A 29 4.00 0.34 -11.54
C GLN A 29 4.57 1.67 -11.03
N THR A 30 4.37 1.96 -9.75
CA THR A 30 4.92 3.17 -9.11
C THR A 30 6.45 3.21 -9.19
N VAL A 31 7.12 2.07 -8.92
CA VAL A 31 8.58 1.98 -9.03
C VAL A 31 9.04 2.25 -10.46
N ARG A 32 8.38 1.65 -11.47
CA ARG A 32 8.71 1.88 -12.89
C ARG A 32 8.51 3.34 -13.29
N ASP A 33 7.38 3.92 -12.95
CA ASP A 33 7.02 5.30 -13.30
C ASP A 33 7.93 6.32 -12.61
N SER A 34 8.50 5.98 -11.46
CA SER A 34 9.45 6.85 -10.76
C SER A 34 10.77 7.03 -11.51
N GLY A 35 11.17 6.06 -12.35
CA GLY A 35 12.50 6.06 -12.99
C GLY A 35 13.68 6.01 -12.00
N ALA A 36 13.44 5.58 -10.76
CA ALA A 36 14.46 5.52 -9.73
C ALA A 36 15.58 4.54 -10.10
N ARG A 37 16.83 4.96 -9.88
CA ARG A 37 18.00 4.10 -10.11
C ARG A 37 18.21 3.09 -8.98
N LYS A 38 17.82 3.46 -7.76
CA LYS A 38 17.86 2.61 -6.58
C LYS A 38 16.62 2.84 -5.72
N VAL A 39 16.03 1.77 -5.21
CA VAL A 39 14.82 1.80 -4.36
C VAL A 39 15.14 1.21 -3.00
N TYR A 40 14.83 1.94 -1.92
CA TYR A 40 14.89 1.39 -0.57
C TYR A 40 13.49 1.02 -0.12
N VAL A 41 13.28 -0.24 0.23
CA VAL A 41 11.97 -0.77 0.63
C VAL A 41 11.88 -0.82 2.14
N THR A 42 10.79 -0.31 2.71
CA THR A 42 10.51 -0.39 4.13
C THR A 42 9.05 -0.70 4.36
N HIS A 43 8.70 -1.10 5.59
CA HIS A 43 7.39 -1.59 6.01
C HIS A 43 6.93 -2.87 5.27
N GLY A 44 6.19 -3.74 5.96
CA GLY A 44 5.70 -5.00 5.40
C GLY A 44 6.82 -5.98 4.99
N GLN A 45 6.56 -6.80 3.95
CA GLN A 45 7.49 -7.82 3.46
C GLN A 45 8.60 -7.22 2.57
N SER A 46 9.42 -6.34 3.15
CA SER A 46 10.42 -5.54 2.44
C SER A 46 11.43 -6.39 1.66
N ASP A 47 11.91 -7.50 2.24
CA ASP A 47 12.85 -8.41 1.57
C ASP A 47 12.28 -9.02 0.28
N VAL A 48 10.97 -9.35 0.29
CA VAL A 48 10.29 -9.98 -0.83
C VAL A 48 10.19 -9.00 -2.00
N LEU A 49 9.75 -7.77 -1.73
CA LEU A 49 9.65 -6.74 -2.76
C LEU A 49 11.03 -6.33 -3.28
N ALA A 50 12.01 -6.11 -2.40
CA ALA A 50 13.38 -5.78 -2.81
C ALA A 50 13.99 -6.88 -3.69
N ARG A 51 13.79 -8.15 -3.35
CA ARG A 51 14.21 -9.27 -4.19
C ARG A 51 13.51 -9.26 -5.56
N TYR A 52 12.19 -9.10 -5.59
CA TYR A 52 11.44 -9.06 -6.84
C TYR A 52 11.90 -7.92 -7.77
N LEU A 53 12.08 -6.71 -7.21
CA LEU A 53 12.56 -5.56 -7.97
C LEU A 53 13.94 -5.83 -8.60
N ARG A 54 14.85 -6.49 -7.87
CA ARG A 54 16.16 -6.88 -8.42
C ARG A 54 16.08 -7.98 -9.46
N GLU A 55 15.39 -9.08 -9.15
CA GLU A 55 15.43 -10.31 -9.96
C GLU A 55 14.52 -10.25 -11.19
N VAL A 56 13.39 -9.56 -11.09
CA VAL A 56 12.34 -9.54 -12.13
C VAL A 56 12.28 -8.20 -12.84
N GLU A 57 12.33 -7.08 -12.11
CA GLU A 57 12.23 -5.74 -12.68
C GLU A 57 13.59 -5.15 -13.10
N GLY A 58 14.70 -5.75 -12.66
CA GLY A 58 16.05 -5.27 -12.96
C GLY A 58 16.39 -3.93 -12.31
N VAL A 59 15.67 -3.54 -11.24
CA VAL A 59 15.88 -2.31 -10.48
C VAL A 59 16.74 -2.62 -9.25
N ASP A 60 17.80 -1.84 -9.02
CA ASP A 60 18.57 -1.95 -7.78
C ASP A 60 17.67 -1.62 -6.59
N ALA A 61 17.52 -2.55 -5.65
CA ALA A 61 16.63 -2.38 -4.52
C ALA A 61 17.14 -3.09 -3.27
N GLU A 62 16.95 -2.51 -2.09
CA GLU A 62 17.38 -3.07 -0.81
C GLU A 62 16.35 -2.79 0.29
N PRO A 63 16.14 -3.72 1.24
CA PRO A 63 15.37 -3.43 2.43
C PRO A 63 16.10 -2.38 3.28
N LEU A 64 15.36 -1.41 3.81
CA LEU A 64 15.86 -0.42 4.74
C LEU A 64 15.55 -0.87 6.16
N GLU A 65 16.60 -1.15 6.93
CA GLU A 65 16.48 -1.30 8.38
C GLU A 65 16.10 0.06 8.97
N THR A 66 14.90 0.15 9.56
CA THR A 66 14.45 1.35 10.25
C THR A 66 14.32 1.09 11.74
N LEU A 67 14.50 2.14 12.55
CA LEU A 67 14.26 2.08 13.99
C LEU A 67 12.75 2.10 14.34
N PHE A 68 11.88 2.15 13.34
CA PHE A 68 10.45 2.24 13.49
C PHE A 68 9.84 0.91 13.09
N GLU A 69 9.42 0.11 14.06
CA GLU A 69 8.49 -0.98 13.79
C GLU A 69 7.16 -0.32 13.38
N GLY A 70 6.68 -0.62 12.18
CA GLY A 70 5.35 -0.16 11.73
C GLY A 70 4.27 -0.61 12.72
N GLU A 71 3.07 -0.01 12.64
CA GLU A 71 1.93 -0.37 13.48
C GLU A 71 1.80 -1.90 13.58
N SER A 72 2.14 -2.42 14.76
CA SER A 72 1.97 -3.82 15.09
C SER A 72 0.47 -4.06 15.20
N ASP A 73 -0.10 -4.79 14.23
CA ASP A 73 -1.45 -5.32 14.33
C ASP A 73 -1.64 -6.18 15.60
#